data_AF-A9FS48-F1
#
_entry.id   AF-A9FS48-F1
#
_cell.length_a   1.000
_cell.length_b   1.000
_cell.length_c   1.000
_cell.angle_alpha   90.00
_cell.angle_beta   90.00
_cell.angle_gamma   90.00
#
_symmetry.space_group_name_H-M   'P 1'
#
loop_
_entity.id
_entity.type
_entity.pdbx_description
1 polymer ?
#
loop_
_entity_poly.entity_id
_entity_poly.type
_entity_poly.pdbx_seq_one_letter_code
_entity_poly.pdbx_strand_id
1 'polypeptide(L)'
;MVYPDLQVVERALAAVEALRASAIEHEQRNRHLIDAVHPKHRAGVTNLLHYLAVRQQDIRDLQRQLASLGLSSLGRLERCALASLDVVRGALDALARRPEVRPPGESPTTFASGGALLEEHARVLLGEGRQGRTTRVMVTLPGDARKGELKRLIEGGMDVARINCAKEDAGAWAGLIERLREAGRETGVRCKVLCDIAGPNPRVSKIDGGSVRVTLSEPGERPWLWLCKDVKRARPSAGSTGAGEVLALGCTIPEVVDDLRPGHRVFYDDGRLGGTVKLVTEGAALVEVDFARQGSVKLKSGKGLNFPDTELGIPSLTPKDLEDLGFIARHADMVGLSFVRSPSDVERLQAELAAREAAHLGIVLKIETTPGFARFPRLLLTAMRSENVGVMLARGDMAVEMGFMRLAEVQEELLWLCEAALVPAIWATQVLESLNKTGVPTRGEVTDAAMSSRAECVMLNQGENIVATVAFVVDVLRRMHEHQDKKRALMRSLGVSRLD
;
A
#
# COMPACT_ATOMS: atom_id res chain seq x y z
N MET A 1 -22.10 -23.56 -37.14
CA MET A 1 -21.93 -22.77 -35.90
C MET A 1 -23.01 -23.22 -34.93
N VAL A 2 -22.62 -23.76 -33.77
CA VAL A 2 -23.55 -23.91 -32.65
C VAL A 2 -23.71 -22.51 -32.07
N TYR A 3 -24.87 -21.89 -32.27
CA TYR A 3 -25.16 -20.60 -31.65
C TYR A 3 -25.46 -20.83 -30.18
N PRO A 4 -24.92 -19.97 -29.28
CA PRO A 4 -25.25 -20.05 -27.86
C PRO A 4 -26.74 -19.79 -27.64
N ASP A 5 -27.26 -20.25 -26.50
CA ASP A 5 -28.63 -19.97 -26.08
C ASP A 5 -28.89 -18.45 -26.09
N LEU A 6 -29.81 -18.02 -26.96
CA LEU A 6 -30.14 -16.61 -27.15
C LEU A 6 -30.60 -15.97 -25.83
N GLN A 7 -31.26 -16.71 -24.95
CA GLN A 7 -31.65 -16.18 -23.63
C GLN A 7 -30.45 -15.85 -22.75
N VAL A 8 -29.37 -16.64 -22.84
CA VAL A 8 -28.12 -16.38 -22.10
C VAL A 8 -27.45 -15.12 -22.66
N VAL A 9 -27.39 -14.98 -23.98
CA VAL A 9 -26.82 -13.80 -24.65
C VAL A 9 -27.61 -12.54 -24.27
N GLU A 10 -28.93 -12.57 -24.33
CA GLU A 10 -29.80 -11.44 -24.01
C GLU A 10 -29.70 -11.01 -22.54
N ARG A 11 -29.65 -11.97 -21.60
CA ARG A 11 -29.42 -11.65 -20.18
C ARG A 11 -28.05 -11.01 -19.93
N ALA A 12 -27.00 -11.56 -20.54
CA ALA A 12 -25.66 -11.00 -20.42
C ALA A 12 -25.57 -9.59 -21.03
N LEU A 13 -26.23 -9.37 -22.18
CA LEU A 13 -26.29 -8.08 -22.85
C LEU A 13 -26.96 -7.02 -21.98
N ALA A 14 -28.14 -7.32 -21.44
CA ALA A 14 -28.86 -6.41 -20.55
C ALA A 14 -28.02 -6.05 -19.29
N ALA A 15 -27.31 -7.02 -18.71
CA ALA A 15 -26.44 -6.77 -17.57
C ALA A 15 -25.23 -5.89 -17.92
N VAL A 16 -24.60 -6.10 -19.07
CA VAL A 16 -23.48 -5.26 -19.56
C VAL A 16 -23.96 -3.84 -19.86
N GLU A 17 -25.14 -3.68 -20.46
CA GLU A 17 -25.75 -2.36 -20.71
C GLU A 17 -26.05 -1.62 -19.41
N ALA A 18 -26.57 -2.31 -18.38
CA ALA A 18 -26.82 -1.73 -17.06
C ALA A 18 -25.52 -1.27 -16.38
N LEU A 19 -24.46 -2.08 -16.43
CA LEU A 19 -23.14 -1.71 -15.91
C LEU A 19 -22.57 -0.49 -16.64
N ARG A 20 -22.71 -0.44 -17.97
CA ARG A 20 -22.25 0.68 -18.80
C ARG A 20 -23.01 1.96 -18.47
N ALA A 21 -24.33 1.90 -18.35
CA ALA A 21 -25.15 3.04 -17.98
C ALA A 21 -24.78 3.57 -16.58
N SER A 22 -24.60 2.67 -15.62
CA SER A 22 -24.10 2.99 -14.27
C SER A 22 -22.75 3.71 -14.31
N ALA A 23 -21.80 3.22 -15.12
CA ALA A 23 -20.49 3.85 -15.26
C ALA A 23 -20.56 5.28 -15.81
N ILE A 24 -21.34 5.52 -16.86
CA ILE A 24 -21.53 6.85 -17.46
C ILE A 24 -22.22 7.80 -16.49
N GLU A 25 -23.27 7.33 -15.80
CA GLU A 25 -23.97 8.13 -14.79
C GLU A 25 -23.04 8.48 -13.62
N HIS A 26 -22.21 7.53 -13.18
CA HIS A 26 -21.26 7.77 -12.09
C HIS A 26 -20.18 8.79 -12.49
N GLU A 27 -19.70 8.76 -13.75
CA GLU A 27 -18.81 9.79 -14.29
C GLU A 27 -19.48 11.18 -14.25
N GLN A 28 -20.71 11.28 -14.76
CA GLN A 28 -21.44 12.56 -14.84
C GLN A 28 -21.69 13.16 -13.46
N ARG A 29 -22.14 12.36 -12.49
CA ARG A 29 -22.37 12.79 -11.10
C ARG A 29 -21.09 13.26 -10.41
N ASN A 30 -19.94 12.69 -10.80
CA ASN A 30 -18.65 12.94 -10.17
C ASN A 30 -17.71 13.78 -11.04
N ARG A 31 -18.23 14.54 -12.02
CA ARG A 31 -17.43 15.37 -12.93
C ARG A 31 -16.49 16.33 -12.20
N HIS A 32 -16.97 16.89 -11.08
CA HIS A 32 -16.19 17.77 -10.21
C HIS A 32 -14.90 17.11 -9.67
N LEU A 33 -14.88 15.79 -9.47
CA LEU A 33 -13.69 15.05 -9.04
C LEU A 33 -12.67 14.92 -10.18
N ILE A 34 -13.13 14.75 -11.42
CA ILE A 34 -12.27 14.72 -12.62
C ILE A 34 -11.65 16.09 -12.86
N ASP A 35 -12.44 17.16 -12.69
CA ASP A 35 -11.98 18.53 -12.92
C ASP A 35 -10.98 18.99 -11.85
N ALA A 36 -11.09 18.45 -10.63
CA ALA A 36 -10.22 18.80 -9.50
C ALA A 36 -8.80 18.18 -9.58
N VAL A 37 -8.58 17.12 -10.35
CA VAL A 37 -7.27 16.45 -10.43
C VAL A 37 -6.35 17.09 -11.48
N HIS A 38 -5.06 16.81 -11.36
CA HIS A 38 -4.07 17.24 -12.33
C HIS A 38 -4.43 16.70 -13.74
N PRO A 39 -4.24 17.46 -14.84
CA PRO A 39 -4.62 17.03 -16.19
C PRO A 39 -4.11 15.65 -16.61
N LYS A 40 -2.89 15.27 -16.20
CA LYS A 40 -2.30 13.94 -16.45
C LYS A 40 -3.13 12.78 -15.88
N HIS A 41 -3.88 13.04 -14.82
CA HIS A 41 -4.65 12.05 -14.08
C HIS A 41 -6.11 11.96 -14.53
N ARG A 42 -6.60 12.86 -15.39
CA ARG A 42 -8.01 12.89 -15.81
C ARG A 42 -8.50 11.58 -16.42
N ALA A 43 -7.72 10.99 -17.33
CA ALA A 43 -8.07 9.70 -17.94
C ALA A 43 -8.15 8.58 -16.89
N GLY A 44 -7.19 8.55 -15.96
CA GLY A 44 -7.14 7.59 -14.86
C GLY A 44 -8.30 7.75 -13.88
N VAL A 45 -8.64 8.98 -13.49
CA VAL A 45 -9.80 9.24 -12.60
C VAL A 45 -11.12 8.88 -13.27
N THR A 46 -11.31 9.26 -14.53
CA THR A 46 -12.52 8.88 -15.28
C THR A 46 -12.67 7.36 -15.32
N ASN A 47 -11.59 6.64 -15.66
CA ASN A 47 -11.58 5.19 -15.67
C ASN A 47 -11.80 4.58 -14.27
N LEU A 48 -11.21 5.16 -13.21
CA LEU A 48 -11.45 4.74 -11.82
C LEU A 48 -12.93 4.87 -11.45
N LEU A 49 -13.59 5.97 -11.81
CA LEU A 49 -15.02 6.15 -11.56
C LEU A 49 -15.86 5.09 -12.29
N HIS A 50 -15.54 4.79 -13.55
CA HIS A 50 -16.19 3.69 -14.27
C HIS A 50 -15.96 2.34 -13.58
N TYR A 51 -14.72 2.05 -13.15
CA TYR A 51 -14.37 0.83 -12.44
C TYR A 51 -15.15 0.70 -11.12
N LEU A 52 -15.19 1.77 -10.31
CA LEU A 52 -15.93 1.81 -9.06
C LEU A 52 -17.43 1.56 -9.27
N ALA A 53 -18.02 2.14 -10.32
CA ALA A 53 -19.43 1.93 -10.65
C ALA A 53 -19.73 0.46 -10.99
N VAL A 54 -18.81 -0.23 -11.69
CA VAL A 54 -18.93 -1.67 -11.95
C VAL A 54 -18.78 -2.49 -10.67
N ARG A 55 -17.82 -2.13 -9.81
CA ARG A 55 -17.51 -2.85 -8.57
C ARG A 55 -18.51 -2.63 -7.43
N GLN A 56 -19.43 -1.68 -7.57
CA GLN A 56 -20.59 -1.52 -6.68
C GLN A 56 -21.66 -2.60 -6.89
N GLN A 57 -21.52 -3.46 -7.92
CA GLN A 57 -22.44 -4.55 -8.23
C GLN A 57 -21.73 -5.90 -8.12
N ASP A 58 -22.46 -6.94 -7.71
CA ASP A 58 -21.95 -8.32 -7.77
C ASP A 58 -22.09 -8.86 -9.19
N ILE A 59 -20.98 -8.88 -9.92
CA ILE A 59 -20.95 -9.30 -11.33
C ILE A 59 -20.61 -10.79 -11.52
N ARG A 60 -20.42 -11.59 -10.46
CA ARG A 60 -19.88 -12.96 -10.58
C ARG A 60 -20.71 -13.87 -11.49
N ASP A 61 -22.03 -13.72 -11.46
CA ASP A 61 -22.93 -14.48 -12.35
C ASP A 61 -22.76 -14.05 -13.82
N LEU A 62 -22.65 -12.75 -14.08
CA LEU A 62 -22.35 -12.23 -15.40
C LEU A 62 -20.99 -12.75 -15.89
N GLN A 63 -19.97 -12.78 -15.03
CA GLN A 63 -18.65 -13.29 -15.41
C GLN A 63 -18.70 -14.75 -15.86
N ARG A 64 -19.46 -15.60 -15.15
CA ARG A 64 -19.67 -17.00 -15.53
C ARG A 64 -20.41 -17.13 -16.85
N GLN A 65 -21.44 -16.31 -17.07
CA GLN A 65 -22.18 -16.28 -18.34
C GLN A 65 -21.28 -15.86 -19.51
N LEU A 66 -20.55 -14.75 -19.38
CA LEU A 66 -19.61 -14.28 -20.41
C LEU A 66 -18.54 -15.32 -20.75
N ALA A 67 -17.95 -15.96 -19.72
CA ALA A 67 -16.98 -17.02 -19.94
C ALA A 67 -17.58 -18.24 -20.66
N SER A 68 -18.82 -18.60 -20.36
CA SER A 68 -19.52 -19.69 -21.06
C SER A 68 -19.79 -19.39 -22.55
N LEU A 69 -19.83 -18.11 -22.91
CA LEU A 69 -19.95 -17.63 -24.29
C LEU A 69 -18.59 -17.47 -24.99
N GLY A 70 -17.48 -17.79 -24.32
CA GLY A 70 -16.12 -17.59 -24.84
C GLY A 70 -15.68 -16.12 -24.86
N LEU A 71 -16.41 -15.23 -24.19
CA LEU A 71 -16.11 -13.80 -24.12
C LEU A 71 -15.22 -13.47 -22.91
N SER A 72 -14.68 -12.26 -22.90
CA SER A 72 -14.00 -11.72 -21.71
C SER A 72 -14.94 -11.74 -20.52
N SER A 73 -14.51 -12.33 -19.41
CA SER A 73 -15.26 -12.33 -18.14
C SER A 73 -15.20 -10.99 -17.40
N LEU A 74 -14.72 -9.93 -18.06
CA LEU A 74 -14.43 -8.62 -17.46
C LEU A 74 -13.40 -8.66 -16.33
N GLY A 75 -12.81 -9.81 -15.99
CA GLY A 75 -11.86 -9.94 -14.89
C GLY A 75 -10.51 -9.23 -15.09
N ARG A 76 -10.36 -8.37 -16.11
CA ARG A 76 -9.16 -7.58 -16.45
C ARG A 76 -9.52 -6.15 -16.89
N LEU A 77 -10.64 -5.64 -16.40
CA LEU A 77 -11.22 -4.36 -16.84
C LEU A 77 -10.57 -3.13 -16.17
N GLU A 78 -9.72 -3.32 -15.15
CA GLU A 78 -9.16 -2.28 -14.26
C GLU A 78 -8.77 -1.03 -15.03
N ARG A 79 -7.83 -1.15 -15.97
CA ARG A 79 -7.27 -0.01 -16.72
C ARG A 79 -8.15 0.56 -17.83
N CYS A 80 -9.29 -0.05 -18.14
CA CYS A 80 -10.13 0.30 -19.30
C CYS A 80 -11.58 -0.17 -19.13
N ALA A 81 -12.23 0.25 -18.05
CA ALA A 81 -13.53 -0.26 -17.60
C ALA A 81 -14.63 -0.08 -18.66
N LEU A 82 -14.87 1.16 -19.10
CA LEU A 82 -15.90 1.47 -20.08
C LEU A 82 -15.61 0.83 -21.45
N ALA A 83 -14.37 0.89 -21.93
CA ALA A 83 -13.97 0.26 -23.18
C ALA A 83 -14.16 -1.27 -23.15
N SER A 84 -13.93 -1.92 -22.01
CA SER A 84 -14.17 -3.37 -21.85
C SER A 84 -15.66 -3.70 -21.94
N LEU A 85 -16.52 -2.89 -21.32
CA LEU A 85 -17.97 -3.04 -21.41
C LEU A 85 -18.45 -2.84 -22.85
N ASP A 86 -17.94 -1.81 -23.55
CA ASP A 86 -18.28 -1.53 -24.95
C ASP A 86 -17.90 -2.68 -25.88
N VAL A 87 -16.69 -3.23 -25.73
CA VAL A 87 -16.22 -4.37 -26.54
C VAL A 87 -17.04 -5.63 -26.27
N VAL A 88 -17.32 -5.93 -25.00
CA VAL A 88 -18.14 -7.10 -24.65
C VAL A 88 -19.58 -6.94 -25.14
N ARG A 89 -20.15 -5.73 -25.03
CA ARG A 89 -21.49 -5.43 -25.57
C ARG A 89 -21.53 -5.67 -27.08
N GLY A 90 -20.57 -5.14 -27.84
CA GLY A 90 -20.52 -5.34 -29.30
C GLY A 90 -20.41 -6.81 -29.70
N ALA A 91 -19.66 -7.62 -28.93
CA ALA A 91 -19.59 -9.07 -29.14
C ALA A 91 -20.93 -9.77 -28.84
N LEU A 92 -21.63 -9.35 -27.80
CA LEU A 92 -22.96 -9.89 -27.45
C LEU A 92 -24.02 -9.48 -28.49
N ASP A 93 -24.00 -8.25 -28.99
CA ASP A 93 -24.86 -7.80 -30.09
C ASP A 93 -24.66 -8.67 -31.34
N ALA A 94 -23.40 -8.96 -31.70
CA ALA A 94 -23.08 -9.85 -32.81
C ALA A 94 -23.61 -11.28 -32.60
N LEU A 95 -23.49 -11.82 -31.38
CA LEU A 95 -24.05 -13.13 -31.02
C LEU A 95 -25.59 -13.13 -31.07
N ALA A 96 -26.22 -12.01 -30.70
CA ALA A 96 -27.66 -11.79 -30.77
C ALA A 96 -28.15 -11.43 -32.18
N ARG A 97 -27.24 -11.32 -33.17
CA ARG A 97 -27.53 -10.91 -34.56
C ARG A 97 -28.17 -9.52 -34.66
N ARG A 98 -27.81 -8.63 -33.74
CA ARG A 98 -28.19 -7.22 -33.77
C ARG A 98 -27.22 -6.44 -34.67
N PRO A 99 -27.69 -5.36 -35.32
CA PRO A 99 -26.80 -4.49 -36.08
C PRO A 99 -25.75 -3.88 -35.15
N GLU A 100 -24.54 -3.68 -35.67
CA GLU A 100 -23.46 -3.07 -34.91
C GLU A 100 -23.82 -1.62 -34.54
N VAL A 101 -23.95 -1.35 -33.24
CA VAL A 101 -24.14 0.00 -32.72
C VAL A 101 -22.82 0.46 -32.13
N ARG A 102 -22.12 1.33 -32.85
CA ARG A 102 -20.93 1.99 -32.30
C ARG A 102 -21.36 2.88 -31.13
N PRO A 103 -20.84 2.64 -29.90
CA PRO A 103 -21.18 3.49 -28.77
C PRO A 103 -20.74 4.94 -29.07
N PRO A 104 -21.53 5.95 -28.65
CA PRO A 104 -21.15 7.34 -28.83
C PRO A 104 -19.99 7.70 -27.88
N GLY A 105 -19.01 8.46 -28.39
CA GLY A 105 -17.88 8.99 -27.64
C GLY A 105 -16.63 8.10 -27.63
N GLU A 106 -15.50 8.69 -27.26
CA GLU A 106 -14.24 7.97 -27.02
C GLU A 106 -14.15 7.56 -25.54
N SER A 107 -13.74 6.31 -25.29
CA SER A 107 -13.43 5.87 -23.93
C SER A 107 -12.20 6.61 -23.40
N PRO A 108 -12.15 6.95 -22.10
CA PRO A 108 -11.00 7.66 -21.52
C PRO A 108 -9.70 6.86 -21.65
N THR A 109 -9.81 5.53 -21.60
CA THR A 109 -8.71 4.60 -21.79
C THR A 109 -9.19 3.35 -22.55
N THR A 110 -8.26 2.72 -23.24
CA THR A 110 -8.41 1.40 -23.88
C THR A 110 -7.46 0.42 -23.22
N PHE A 111 -7.55 -0.87 -23.56
CA PHE A 111 -6.62 -1.86 -23.06
C PHE A 111 -5.15 -1.50 -23.35
N ALA A 112 -4.87 -0.94 -24.52
CA ALA A 112 -3.53 -0.52 -24.90
C ALA A 112 -3.14 0.81 -24.24
N SER A 113 -3.97 1.86 -24.37
CA SER A 113 -3.63 3.19 -23.84
C SER A 113 -3.59 3.23 -22.31
N GLY A 114 -4.44 2.47 -21.62
CA GLY A 114 -4.38 2.35 -20.16
C GLY A 114 -3.07 1.70 -19.68
N GLY A 115 -2.60 0.66 -20.38
CA GLY A 115 -1.30 0.05 -20.08
C GLY A 115 -0.13 1.02 -20.32
N ALA A 116 -0.17 1.77 -21.42
CA ALA A 116 0.87 2.75 -21.75
C ALA A 116 0.93 3.91 -20.74
N LEU A 117 -0.22 4.45 -20.32
CA LEU A 117 -0.29 5.53 -19.33
C LEU A 117 0.20 5.09 -17.96
N LEU A 118 -0.17 3.89 -17.50
CA LEU A 118 0.32 3.35 -16.23
C LEU A 118 1.85 3.18 -16.23
N GLU A 119 2.42 2.65 -17.32
CA GLU A 119 3.87 2.54 -17.46
C GLU A 119 4.54 3.92 -17.55
N GLU A 120 3.93 4.90 -18.22
CA GLU A 120 4.42 6.28 -18.24
C GLU A 120 4.46 6.89 -16.84
N HIS A 121 3.37 6.76 -16.07
CA HIS A 121 3.33 7.23 -14.68
C HIS A 121 4.37 6.52 -13.82
N ALA A 122 4.55 5.21 -13.99
CA ALA A 122 5.56 4.42 -13.29
C ALA A 122 6.97 4.90 -13.64
N ARG A 123 7.23 5.17 -14.93
CA ARG A 123 8.53 5.64 -15.43
C ARG A 123 8.90 7.00 -14.87
N VAL A 124 7.95 7.94 -14.85
CA VAL A 124 8.18 9.29 -14.32
C VAL A 124 8.44 9.26 -12.81
N LEU A 125 7.63 8.51 -12.06
CA LEU A 125 7.72 8.43 -10.60
C LEU A 125 8.93 7.61 -10.14
N LEU A 126 9.07 6.38 -10.64
CA LEU A 126 9.96 5.35 -10.11
C LEU A 126 11.22 5.15 -10.97
N GLY A 127 11.35 5.85 -12.09
CA GLY A 127 12.49 5.76 -13.00
C GLY A 127 12.28 4.80 -14.17
N GLU A 128 13.24 4.77 -15.09
CA GLU A 128 13.19 3.95 -16.30
C GLU A 128 13.09 2.45 -15.98
N GLY A 129 12.34 1.71 -16.79
CA GLY A 129 12.28 0.25 -16.72
C GLY A 129 13.61 -0.39 -17.13
N ARG A 130 13.80 -1.67 -16.81
CA ARG A 130 15.00 -2.43 -17.22
C ARG A 130 14.64 -3.58 -18.16
N GLN A 131 15.56 -3.95 -19.04
CA GLN A 131 15.32 -5.05 -19.96
C GLN A 131 15.03 -6.37 -19.22
N GLY A 132 13.98 -7.06 -19.65
CA GLY A 132 13.56 -8.34 -19.10
C GLY A 132 12.72 -8.27 -17.82
N ARG A 133 12.39 -7.08 -17.30
CA ARG A 133 11.41 -6.91 -16.21
C ARG A 133 10.68 -5.57 -16.27
N THR A 134 9.40 -5.56 -15.94
CA THR A 134 8.60 -4.33 -15.83
C THR A 134 8.57 -3.76 -14.41
N THR A 135 8.63 -4.63 -13.39
CA THR A 135 8.64 -4.24 -11.98
C THR A 135 10.00 -3.68 -11.57
N ARG A 136 9.99 -2.50 -10.95
CA ARG A 136 11.17 -1.79 -10.43
C ARG A 136 11.54 -2.25 -9.03
N VAL A 137 12.81 -2.14 -8.65
CA VAL A 137 13.29 -2.54 -7.31
C VAL A 137 13.64 -1.31 -6.48
N MET A 138 12.90 -1.13 -5.39
CA MET A 138 13.18 -0.13 -4.37
C MET A 138 13.91 -0.78 -3.20
N VAL A 139 14.95 -0.13 -2.68
CA VAL A 139 15.75 -0.63 -1.57
C VAL A 139 15.84 0.42 -0.49
N THR A 140 15.56 0.03 0.76
CA THR A 140 15.79 0.89 1.92
C THR A 140 17.28 0.91 2.27
N LEU A 141 17.90 2.09 2.24
CA LEU A 141 19.34 2.28 2.47
C LEU A 141 19.59 2.97 3.81
N PRO A 142 20.63 2.56 4.56
CA PRO A 142 21.12 3.34 5.70
C PRO A 142 21.94 4.55 5.24
N GLY A 143 21.98 5.60 6.06
CA GLY A 143 22.71 6.82 5.80
C GLY A 143 24.23 6.63 5.69
N ASP A 144 24.77 5.54 6.24
CA ASP A 144 26.18 5.16 6.17
C ASP A 144 26.54 4.22 5.00
N ALA A 145 25.59 3.91 4.11
CA ALA A 145 25.85 3.02 2.97
C ALA A 145 27.03 3.50 2.12
N ARG A 146 27.97 2.58 1.87
CA ARG A 146 29.25 2.87 1.19
C ARG A 146 29.04 2.93 -0.32
N LYS A 147 29.75 3.82 -1.01
CA LYS A 147 29.62 3.99 -2.48
C LYS A 147 29.78 2.67 -3.26
N GLY A 148 30.76 1.83 -2.88
CA GLY A 148 30.97 0.53 -3.53
C GLY A 148 29.82 -0.46 -3.35
N GLU A 149 29.07 -0.37 -2.25
CA GLU A 149 27.84 -1.13 -2.06
C GLU A 149 26.70 -0.57 -2.91
N LEU A 150 26.51 0.75 -2.92
CA LEU A 150 25.52 1.43 -3.76
C LEU A 150 25.71 1.10 -5.24
N LYS A 151 26.96 1.09 -5.73
CA LYS A 151 27.30 0.68 -7.09
C LYS A 151 26.84 -0.74 -7.39
N ARG A 152 27.16 -1.71 -6.52
CA ARG A 152 26.72 -3.11 -6.66
C ARG A 152 25.20 -3.24 -6.65
N LEU A 153 24.49 -2.44 -5.84
CA LEU A 153 23.03 -2.43 -5.82
C LEU A 153 22.45 -1.91 -7.14
N ILE A 154 22.99 -0.81 -7.68
CA ILE A 154 22.55 -0.24 -8.96
C ILE A 154 22.82 -1.22 -10.11
N GLU A 155 24.01 -1.80 -10.17
CA GLU A 155 24.37 -2.83 -11.17
C GLU A 155 23.48 -4.07 -11.04
N GLY A 156 23.21 -4.49 -9.81
CA GLY A 156 22.34 -5.63 -9.48
C GLY A 156 20.86 -5.42 -9.79
N GLY A 157 20.43 -4.18 -10.07
CA GLY A 157 19.07 -3.90 -10.50
C GLY A 157 18.24 -3.01 -9.59
N MET A 158 18.83 -2.31 -8.62
CA MET A 158 18.13 -1.29 -7.83
C MET A 158 17.77 -0.08 -8.69
N ASP A 159 16.51 0.35 -8.62
CA ASP A 159 15.97 1.47 -9.39
C ASP A 159 15.60 2.66 -8.50
N VAL A 160 15.21 2.40 -7.25
CA VAL A 160 14.83 3.44 -6.28
C VAL A 160 15.54 3.22 -4.94
N ALA A 161 16.15 4.27 -4.42
CA ALA A 161 16.66 4.35 -3.06
C ALA A 161 15.58 4.92 -2.14
N ARG A 162 15.18 4.14 -1.13
CA ARG A 162 14.32 4.60 -0.06
C ARG A 162 15.15 5.02 1.15
N ILE A 163 14.89 6.22 1.65
CA ILE A 163 15.40 6.74 2.92
C ILE A 163 14.25 6.75 3.91
N ASN A 164 14.44 6.14 5.08
CA ASN A 164 13.45 6.15 6.15
C ASN A 164 13.74 7.31 7.11
N CYS A 165 12.99 8.41 7.03
CA CYS A 165 13.23 9.62 7.80
C CYS A 165 12.89 9.47 9.30
N ALA A 166 12.27 8.36 9.71
CA ALA A 166 12.16 8.00 11.12
C ALA A 166 13.50 7.56 11.74
N LYS A 167 14.54 7.38 10.90
CA LYS A 167 15.90 7.04 11.31
C LYS A 167 16.86 8.12 10.81
N GLU A 168 17.93 8.33 11.58
CA GLU A 168 19.04 9.23 11.21
C GLU A 168 18.56 10.68 10.99
N ASP A 169 19.40 11.51 10.38
CA ASP A 169 19.19 12.94 10.21
C ASP A 169 19.53 13.41 8.78
N ALA A 170 19.23 14.68 8.50
CA ALA A 170 19.46 15.31 7.20
C ALA A 170 20.91 15.23 6.73
N GLY A 171 21.90 15.23 7.64
CA GLY A 171 23.31 15.13 7.29
C GLY A 171 23.66 13.75 6.76
N ALA A 172 23.20 12.70 7.45
CA ALA A 172 23.37 11.31 7.00
C ALA A 172 22.70 11.08 5.64
N TRP A 173 21.47 11.59 5.46
CA TRP A 173 20.73 11.46 4.20
C TRP A 173 21.41 12.21 3.05
N ALA A 174 21.94 13.41 3.29
CA ALA A 174 22.67 14.19 2.27
C ALA A 174 23.87 13.41 1.73
N GLY A 175 24.71 12.90 2.64
CA GLY A 175 25.88 12.11 2.28
C GLY A 175 25.53 10.83 1.54
N LEU A 176 24.44 10.16 1.93
CA LEU A 176 23.93 8.99 1.21
C LEU A 176 23.51 9.36 -0.23
N ILE A 177 22.73 10.42 -0.41
CA ILE A 177 22.26 10.86 -1.73
C ILE A 177 23.44 11.23 -2.63
N GLU A 178 24.45 11.94 -2.11
CA GLU A 178 25.66 12.30 -2.85
C GLU A 178 26.38 11.05 -3.37
N ARG A 179 26.69 10.10 -2.48
CA ARG A 179 27.34 8.83 -2.86
C ARG A 179 26.50 8.01 -3.83
N LEU A 180 25.17 8.03 -3.69
CA LEU A 180 24.25 7.38 -4.62
C LEU A 180 24.31 8.03 -6.01
N ARG A 181 24.36 9.35 -6.10
CA ARG A 181 24.45 10.07 -7.38
C ARG A 181 25.80 9.82 -8.05
N GLU A 182 26.88 9.76 -7.29
CA GLU A 182 28.20 9.35 -7.80
C GLU A 182 28.20 7.93 -8.37
N ALA A 183 27.68 6.96 -7.61
CA ALA A 183 27.56 5.58 -8.08
C ALA A 183 26.66 5.47 -9.33
N GLY A 184 25.59 6.28 -9.41
CA GLY A 184 24.73 6.36 -10.58
C GLY A 184 25.46 6.91 -11.82
N ARG A 185 26.35 7.91 -11.65
CA ARG A 185 27.19 8.43 -12.75
C ARG A 185 28.19 7.37 -13.24
N GLU A 186 28.83 6.63 -12.34
CA GLU A 186 29.79 5.58 -12.71
C GLU A 186 29.14 4.40 -13.45
N THR A 187 27.88 4.09 -13.14
CA THR A 187 27.14 2.96 -13.74
C THR A 187 26.30 3.36 -14.94
N GLY A 188 26.13 4.67 -15.20
CA GLY A 188 25.24 5.18 -16.23
C GLY A 188 23.74 5.04 -15.91
N VAL A 189 23.39 4.67 -14.69
CA VAL A 189 22.00 4.43 -14.27
C VAL A 189 21.59 5.44 -13.18
N ARG A 190 20.57 6.25 -13.46
CA ARG A 190 19.99 7.16 -12.47
C ARG A 190 18.97 6.42 -11.61
N CYS A 191 19.34 6.17 -10.36
CA CYS A 191 18.41 5.70 -9.33
C CYS A 191 17.50 6.86 -8.86
N LYS A 192 16.22 6.63 -8.55
CA LYS A 192 15.35 7.65 -7.92
C LYS A 192 15.50 7.65 -6.39
N VAL A 193 15.19 8.75 -5.71
CA VAL A 193 15.23 8.83 -4.24
C VAL A 193 13.83 9.11 -3.68
N LEU A 194 13.35 8.21 -2.83
CA LEU A 194 12.14 8.39 -2.02
C LEU A 194 12.53 8.62 -0.57
N CYS A 195 12.12 9.75 0.00
CA CYS A 195 12.21 10.01 1.43
C CYS A 195 10.86 9.73 2.09
N ASP A 196 10.82 8.73 2.96
CA ASP A 196 9.61 8.29 3.66
C ASP A 196 9.54 8.99 5.03
N ILE A 197 8.64 9.97 5.16
CA ILE A 197 8.47 10.73 6.42
C ILE A 197 7.92 9.82 7.52
N ALA A 198 8.26 10.10 8.77
CA ALA A 198 7.97 9.18 9.87
C ALA A 198 6.47 9.10 10.17
N GLY A 199 5.79 10.25 10.10
CA GLY A 199 4.40 10.39 10.50
C GLY A 199 4.17 10.13 12.00
N PRO A 200 2.92 10.21 12.46
CA PRO A 200 2.58 9.95 13.85
C PRO A 200 2.60 8.44 14.13
N ASN A 201 3.74 7.95 14.60
CA ASN A 201 3.92 6.54 15.00
C ASN A 201 3.99 6.41 16.54
N PRO A 202 2.87 6.09 17.21
CA PRO A 202 2.84 5.92 18.65
C PRO A 202 3.74 4.76 19.11
N ARG A 203 4.55 5.01 20.14
CA ARG A 203 5.44 4.01 20.74
C ARG A 203 5.31 4.03 22.25
N VAL A 204 5.73 2.94 22.88
CA VAL A 204 5.90 2.88 24.33
C VAL A 204 7.02 3.83 24.73
N SER A 205 6.70 4.92 25.43
CA SER A 205 7.70 5.90 25.87
C SER A 205 8.43 5.42 27.12
N LYS A 206 7.67 5.01 28.15
CA LYS A 206 8.19 4.56 29.43
C LYS A 206 7.39 3.39 29.96
N ILE A 207 8.05 2.50 30.71
CA ILE A 207 7.43 1.40 31.45
C ILE A 207 7.81 1.57 32.90
N ASP A 208 6.86 1.41 33.83
CA ASP A 208 7.22 1.36 35.25
C ASP A 208 8.11 0.13 35.52
N GLY A 209 9.25 0.32 36.20
CA GLY A 209 10.29 -0.72 36.33
C GLY A 209 11.15 -1.00 35.07
N GLY A 210 10.99 -0.23 33.98
CA GLY A 210 11.90 -0.20 32.82
C GLY A 210 11.62 -1.24 31.71
N SER A 211 11.27 -2.47 32.06
CA SER A 211 10.77 -3.46 31.10
C SER A 211 9.81 -4.42 31.78
N VAL A 212 8.86 -4.97 31.04
CA VAL A 212 7.90 -5.92 31.61
C VAL A 212 7.71 -7.13 30.72
N ARG A 213 7.58 -8.30 31.36
CA ARG A 213 7.19 -9.54 30.68
C ARG A 213 5.73 -9.81 31.02
N VAL A 214 4.90 -9.84 29.98
CA VAL A 214 3.48 -10.21 30.08
C VAL A 214 3.36 -11.64 29.58
N THR A 215 2.88 -12.54 30.44
CA THR A 215 2.68 -13.96 30.14
C THR A 215 1.21 -14.29 30.30
N LEU A 216 0.65 -15.03 29.35
CA LEU A 216 -0.67 -15.67 29.44
C LEU A 216 -0.41 -17.15 29.72
N SER A 217 -0.25 -17.49 31.00
CA SER A 217 0.22 -18.82 31.43
C SER A 217 -0.94 -19.82 31.49
N GLU A 218 -2.14 -19.34 31.84
CA GLU A 218 -3.32 -20.17 31.97
C GLU A 218 -4.40 -19.84 30.93
N PRO A 219 -5.14 -20.84 30.41
CA PRO A 219 -6.30 -20.59 29.56
C PRO A 219 -7.33 -19.70 30.29
N GLY A 220 -7.57 -18.50 29.76
CA GLY A 220 -8.49 -17.54 30.34
C GLY A 220 -7.85 -16.47 31.23
N GLU A 221 -6.53 -16.53 31.49
CA GLU A 221 -5.80 -15.44 32.15
C GLU A 221 -5.89 -14.16 31.30
N ARG A 222 -6.21 -13.04 31.95
CA ARG A 222 -6.38 -11.72 31.32
C ARG A 222 -5.68 -10.66 32.17
N PRO A 223 -4.35 -10.47 32.02
CA PRO A 223 -3.65 -9.46 32.78
C PRO A 223 -4.06 -8.06 32.31
N TRP A 224 -3.93 -7.11 33.22
CA TRP A 224 -4.32 -5.72 32.99
C TRP A 224 -3.09 -4.86 32.74
N LEU A 225 -3.19 -3.93 31.80
CA LEU A 225 -2.16 -2.92 31.52
C LEU A 225 -2.81 -1.55 31.47
N TRP A 226 -2.22 -0.58 32.16
CA TRP A 226 -2.54 0.83 31.97
C TRP A 226 -1.73 1.39 30.81
N LEU A 227 -2.41 2.01 29.85
CA LEU A 227 -1.80 2.90 28.86
C LEU A 227 -2.09 4.34 29.26
N CYS A 228 -1.04 5.10 29.54
CA CYS A 228 -1.10 6.41 30.18
C CYS A 228 -0.47 7.49 29.31
N LYS A 229 -0.98 8.72 29.46
CA LYS A 229 -0.31 9.93 28.99
C LYS A 229 1.03 10.16 29.69
N ASP A 230 1.01 10.03 31.02
CA ASP A 230 2.16 10.13 31.88
C ASP A 230 2.08 9.06 32.96
N VAL A 231 3.00 8.11 32.92
CA VAL A 231 3.11 6.98 33.86
C VAL A 231 3.23 7.45 35.33
N LYS A 232 3.76 8.65 35.59
CA LYS A 232 3.91 9.18 36.95
C LYS A 232 2.62 9.78 37.52
N ARG A 233 1.83 10.45 36.67
CA ARG A 233 0.61 11.17 37.08
C ARG A 233 -0.61 10.27 37.04
N ALA A 234 -0.68 9.39 36.05
CA ALA A 234 -1.70 8.38 35.96
C ALA A 234 -1.31 7.14 36.78
N ARG A 235 -1.34 7.27 38.11
CA ARG A 235 -1.54 6.12 39.00
C ARG A 235 -3.01 6.07 39.40
N PRO A 236 -3.92 5.51 38.58
CA PRO A 236 -5.23 5.17 39.10
C PRO A 236 -5.00 4.14 40.19
N SER A 237 -5.27 4.50 41.44
CA SER A 237 -5.44 3.49 42.48
C SER A 237 -6.45 2.49 41.94
N ALA A 238 -6.08 1.21 41.82
CA ALA A 238 -6.98 0.10 41.53
C ALA A 238 -7.92 -0.12 42.74
N GLY A 239 -8.58 0.95 43.20
CA GLY A 239 -9.59 0.92 44.24
C GLY A 239 -10.87 0.36 43.63
N SER A 240 -10.95 -0.97 43.50
CA SER A 240 -12.18 -1.79 43.53
C SER A 240 -12.05 -3.13 42.79
N THR A 241 -10.98 -3.40 42.03
CA THR A 241 -10.91 -4.62 41.19
C THR A 241 -10.15 -5.80 41.82
N GLY A 242 -9.59 -5.67 43.03
CA GLY A 242 -8.89 -6.79 43.70
C GLY A 242 -7.64 -7.30 42.98
N ALA A 243 -7.25 -6.66 41.87
CA ALA A 243 -6.01 -6.93 41.15
C ALA A 243 -4.85 -6.20 41.85
N GLY A 244 -3.70 -6.85 41.96
CA GLY A 244 -2.47 -6.24 42.49
C GLY A 244 -2.00 -5.02 41.67
N GLU A 245 -0.78 -4.55 41.92
CA GLU A 245 -0.21 -3.38 41.27
C GLU A 245 -0.23 -3.52 39.73
N VAL A 246 -1.19 -2.85 39.08
CA VAL A 246 -1.39 -2.93 37.63
C VAL A 246 -0.30 -2.10 36.93
N LEU A 247 0.42 -2.74 36.01
CA LEU A 247 1.54 -2.13 35.30
C LEU A 247 1.11 -0.99 34.39
N ALA A 248 1.89 0.10 34.38
CA ALA A 248 1.62 1.28 33.58
C ALA A 248 2.68 1.52 32.49
N LEU A 249 2.19 1.85 31.30
CA LEU A 249 2.93 2.10 30.07
C LEU A 249 2.62 3.51 29.59
N GLY A 250 3.64 4.28 29.22
CA GLY A 250 3.49 5.59 28.61
C GLY A 250 3.44 5.51 27.09
N CYS A 251 2.76 6.46 26.45
CA CYS A 251 2.80 6.65 25.00
C CYS A 251 3.75 7.80 24.62
N THR A 252 4.41 7.73 23.46
CA THR A 252 5.17 8.87 22.89
C THR A 252 4.27 9.94 22.28
N ILE A 253 3.01 9.60 22.01
CA ILE A 253 1.96 10.53 21.55
C ILE A 253 0.81 10.43 22.57
N PRO A 254 0.93 11.12 23.72
CA PRO A 254 -0.04 11.00 24.82
C PRO A 254 -1.49 11.27 24.42
N GLU A 255 -1.71 12.14 23.43
CA GLU A 255 -3.02 12.54 22.91
C GLU A 255 -3.83 11.35 22.42
N VAL A 256 -3.18 10.27 21.96
CA VAL A 256 -3.85 9.03 21.53
C VAL A 256 -4.74 8.45 22.63
N VAL A 257 -4.37 8.63 23.90
CA VAL A 257 -5.14 8.11 25.04
C VAL A 257 -6.52 8.78 25.15
N ASP A 258 -6.66 10.02 24.67
CA ASP A 258 -7.94 10.75 24.71
C ASP A 258 -8.97 10.21 23.72
N ASP A 259 -8.49 9.57 22.65
CA ASP A 259 -9.36 9.05 21.59
C ASP A 259 -9.84 7.62 21.88
N LEU A 260 -9.25 6.94 22.88
CA LEU A 260 -9.60 5.58 23.26
C LEU A 260 -11.00 5.50 23.87
N ARG A 261 -11.69 4.41 23.58
CA ARG A 261 -13.00 4.09 24.16
C ARG A 261 -13.04 2.64 24.60
N PRO A 262 -13.85 2.29 25.62
CA PRO A 262 -14.13 0.90 25.94
C PRO A 262 -14.53 0.10 24.69
N GLY A 263 -13.95 -1.09 24.53
CA GLY A 263 -14.11 -1.95 23.36
C GLY A 263 -13.05 -1.75 22.27
N HIS A 264 -12.28 -0.66 22.26
CA HIS A 264 -11.20 -0.48 21.29
C HIS A 264 -10.05 -1.45 21.56
N ARG A 265 -9.48 -2.04 20.50
CA ARG A 265 -8.28 -2.86 20.60
C ARG A 265 -7.02 -2.00 20.67
N VAL A 266 -6.03 -2.49 21.41
CA VAL A 266 -4.68 -1.93 21.49
C VAL A 266 -3.69 -3.05 21.27
N PHE A 267 -2.74 -2.84 20.37
CA PHE A 267 -1.64 -3.77 20.11
C PHE A 267 -0.30 -3.14 20.50
N TYR A 268 0.60 -3.98 21.02
CA TYR A 268 1.93 -3.59 21.49
C TYR A 268 3.00 -4.47 20.82
N ASP A 269 4.18 -3.87 20.60
CA ASP A 269 5.35 -4.54 19.97
C ASP A 269 4.98 -5.17 18.63
N ASP A 270 4.43 -4.35 17.72
CA ASP A 270 4.07 -4.72 16.35
C ASP A 270 3.10 -5.93 16.31
N GLY A 271 2.06 -5.87 17.15
CA GLY A 271 1.02 -6.90 17.23
C GLY A 271 1.42 -8.16 17.99
N ARG A 272 2.55 -8.17 18.72
CA ARG A 272 2.94 -9.36 19.51
C ARG A 272 2.15 -9.51 20.79
N LEU A 273 1.66 -8.42 21.37
CA LEU A 273 0.75 -8.41 22.51
C LEU A 273 -0.50 -7.61 22.12
N GLY A 274 -1.68 -8.05 22.54
CA GLY A 274 -2.94 -7.41 22.22
C GLY A 274 -3.91 -7.47 23.38
N GLY A 275 -4.80 -6.48 23.41
CA GLY A 275 -5.87 -6.43 24.39
C GLY A 275 -6.97 -5.46 24.00
N THR A 276 -8.00 -5.40 24.83
CA THR A 276 -9.18 -4.57 24.63
C THR A 276 -9.31 -3.58 25.78
N VAL A 277 -9.52 -2.30 25.45
CA VAL A 277 -9.81 -1.25 26.44
C VAL A 277 -11.10 -1.59 27.17
N LYS A 278 -11.08 -1.58 28.51
CA LYS A 278 -12.28 -1.81 29.33
C LYS A 278 -12.74 -0.55 30.06
N LEU A 279 -11.79 0.30 30.43
CA LEU A 279 -12.06 1.53 31.16
C LEU A 279 -11.16 2.63 30.62
N VAL A 280 -11.72 3.83 30.49
CA VAL A 280 -10.98 5.05 30.21
C VAL A 280 -11.20 6.00 31.37
N THR A 281 -10.11 6.61 31.83
CA THR A 281 -10.05 7.59 32.91
C THR A 281 -9.30 8.82 32.41
N GLU A 282 -9.25 9.88 33.21
CA GLU A 282 -8.50 11.09 32.84
C GLU A 282 -7.01 10.76 32.62
N GLY A 283 -6.58 10.79 31.36
CA GLY A 283 -5.19 10.56 30.95
C GLY A 283 -4.71 9.11 30.99
N ALA A 284 -5.60 8.12 31.16
CA ALA A 284 -5.23 6.71 31.11
C ALA A 284 -6.37 5.78 30.67
N ALA A 285 -6.02 4.70 29.96
CA ALA A 285 -6.92 3.63 29.57
C ALA A 285 -6.44 2.29 30.14
N LEU A 286 -7.36 1.53 30.74
CA LEU A 286 -7.12 0.19 31.25
C LEU A 286 -7.43 -0.83 30.16
N VAL A 287 -6.42 -1.60 29.79
CA VAL A 287 -6.47 -2.60 28.73
C VAL A 287 -6.44 -3.99 29.36
N GLU A 288 -7.44 -4.81 29.04
CA GLU A 288 -7.44 -6.23 29.33
C GLU A 288 -6.69 -6.96 28.22
N VAL A 289 -5.55 -7.58 28.54
CA VAL A 289 -4.75 -8.32 27.57
C VAL A 289 -5.39 -9.68 27.32
N ASP A 290 -5.67 -9.99 26.06
CA ASP A 290 -6.28 -11.25 25.62
C ASP A 290 -5.40 -12.05 24.65
N PHE A 291 -4.28 -11.46 24.19
CA PHE A 291 -3.37 -12.08 23.24
C PHE A 291 -1.90 -11.81 23.57
N ALA A 292 -1.09 -12.87 23.52
CA ALA A 292 0.38 -12.79 23.58
C ALA A 292 1.00 -13.84 22.64
N ARG A 293 1.83 -13.40 21.71
CA ARG A 293 2.54 -14.28 20.78
C ARG A 293 3.44 -15.24 21.56
N GLN A 294 3.31 -16.53 21.29
CA GLN A 294 4.02 -17.61 22.01
C GLN A 294 3.78 -17.58 23.53
N GLY A 295 2.63 -17.05 23.98
CA GLY A 295 2.22 -17.02 25.38
C GLY A 295 2.96 -16.00 26.26
N SER A 296 4.10 -15.43 25.82
CA SER A 296 4.87 -14.47 26.62
C SER A 296 5.57 -13.42 25.74
N VAL A 297 5.37 -12.14 26.08
CA VAL A 297 6.03 -11.01 25.40
C VAL A 297 6.75 -10.11 26.40
N LYS A 298 8.01 -9.75 26.09
CA LYS A 298 8.76 -8.73 26.82
C LYS A 298 8.60 -7.37 26.15
N LEU A 299 7.87 -6.47 26.79
CA LEU A 299 7.74 -5.07 26.40
C LEU A 299 8.90 -4.23 26.97
N LYS A 300 9.35 -3.27 26.16
CA LYS A 300 10.37 -2.27 26.51
C LYS A 300 10.01 -0.92 25.88
N SER A 301 10.65 0.15 26.30
CA SER A 301 10.52 1.44 25.61
C SER A 301 10.91 1.35 24.13
N GLY A 302 10.28 2.17 23.29
CA GLY A 302 10.46 2.26 21.85
C GLY A 302 9.64 1.26 21.02
N LYS A 303 8.92 0.34 21.66
CA LYS A 303 8.05 -0.61 20.94
C LYS A 303 6.82 0.07 20.34
N GLY A 304 6.41 -0.34 19.15
CA GLY A 304 5.24 0.21 18.45
C GLY A 304 3.94 -0.03 19.21
N LEU A 305 3.01 0.90 19.06
CA LEU A 305 1.63 0.83 19.54
C LEU A 305 0.69 1.04 18.35
N ASN A 306 -0.34 0.21 18.24
CA ASN A 306 -1.31 0.25 17.15
C ASN A 306 -2.74 0.30 17.72
N PHE A 307 -3.63 1.02 17.04
CA PHE A 307 -4.95 1.41 17.53
C PHE A 307 -6.02 1.24 16.44
N PRO A 308 -6.28 0.00 16.02
CA PRO A 308 -7.03 -0.31 14.80
C PRO A 308 -8.48 0.18 14.78
N ASP A 309 -9.08 0.35 15.97
CA ASP A 309 -10.47 0.76 16.14
C ASP A 309 -10.61 2.24 16.52
N THR A 310 -9.50 2.97 16.63
CA THR A 310 -9.49 4.35 17.14
C THR A 310 -9.26 5.36 16.02
N GLU A 311 -10.18 6.30 15.89
CA GLU A 311 -9.96 7.49 15.05
C GLU A 311 -9.06 8.48 15.79
N LEU A 312 -7.77 8.45 15.52
CA LEU A 312 -6.80 9.29 16.21
C LEU A 312 -6.90 10.76 15.75
N GLY A 313 -7.19 11.68 16.67
CA GLY A 313 -7.27 13.13 16.44
C GLY A 313 -5.93 13.84 16.27
N ILE A 314 -4.85 13.08 16.09
CA ILE A 314 -3.48 13.59 15.98
C ILE A 314 -3.14 14.02 14.54
N PRO A 315 -2.30 15.05 14.35
CA PRO A 315 -1.90 15.48 13.01
C PRO A 315 -1.08 14.41 12.27
N SER A 316 -1.28 14.27 10.96
CA SER A 316 -0.54 13.33 10.10
C SER A 316 0.91 13.72 9.80
N LEU A 317 1.25 15.00 9.93
CA LEU A 317 2.61 15.50 9.86
C LEU A 317 3.02 15.99 11.25
N THR A 318 4.08 15.39 11.79
CA THR A 318 4.71 15.80 13.05
C THR A 318 5.59 17.05 12.85
N PRO A 319 5.99 17.74 13.93
CA PRO A 319 6.96 18.84 13.83
C PRO A 319 8.26 18.43 13.13
N LYS A 320 8.74 17.21 13.41
CA LYS A 320 9.92 16.66 12.74
C LYS A 320 9.67 16.46 11.23
N ASP A 321 8.50 15.95 10.85
CA ASP A 321 8.19 15.78 9.41
C ASP A 321 8.21 17.13 8.68
N LEU A 322 7.72 18.21 9.30
CA LEU A 322 7.76 19.56 8.71
C LEU A 322 9.18 20.09 8.52
N GLU A 323 10.10 19.75 9.44
CA GLU A 323 11.54 20.04 9.32
C GLU A 323 12.17 19.20 8.19
N ASP A 324 11.92 17.89 8.21
CA ASP A 324 12.41 16.94 7.19
C ASP A 324 11.96 17.35 5.79
N LEU A 325 10.73 17.86 5.63
CA LEU A 325 10.22 18.36 4.34
C LEU A 325 11.10 19.46 3.73
N GLY A 326 11.78 20.26 4.54
CA GLY A 326 12.74 21.26 4.05
C GLY A 326 13.99 20.64 3.41
N PHE A 327 14.42 19.47 3.91
CA PHE A 327 15.47 18.67 3.27
C PHE A 327 14.93 17.97 2.02
N ILE A 328 13.78 17.30 2.14
CA ILE A 328 13.18 16.49 1.08
C ILE A 328 12.91 17.33 -0.17
N ALA A 329 12.37 18.55 0.00
CA ALA A 329 12.09 19.51 -1.06
C ALA A 329 13.29 19.78 -2.00
N ARG A 330 14.53 19.68 -1.50
CA ARG A 330 15.74 20.02 -2.25
C ARG A 330 16.50 18.82 -2.80
N HIS A 331 16.29 17.63 -2.25
CA HIS A 331 17.20 16.50 -2.47
C HIS A 331 16.52 15.21 -2.97
N ALA A 332 15.22 15.04 -2.70
CA ALA A 332 14.50 13.82 -3.05
C ALA A 332 13.84 13.93 -4.43
N ASP A 333 13.46 12.78 -5.02
CA ASP A 333 12.55 12.73 -6.17
C ASP A 333 11.09 12.53 -5.71
N MET A 334 10.89 11.95 -4.52
CA MET A 334 9.58 11.60 -3.96
C MET A 334 9.53 11.75 -2.43
N VAL A 335 8.33 11.98 -1.90
CA VAL A 335 7.99 11.90 -0.47
C VAL A 335 6.97 10.77 -0.24
N GLY A 336 7.25 9.90 0.72
CA GLY A 336 6.31 8.89 1.21
C GLY A 336 5.53 9.41 2.41
N LEU A 337 4.20 9.47 2.34
CA LEU A 337 3.32 9.92 3.44
C LEU A 337 2.89 8.72 4.29
N SER A 338 3.56 8.54 5.43
CA SER A 338 3.23 7.50 6.42
C SER A 338 1.92 7.80 7.17
N PHE A 339 1.22 6.73 7.56
CA PHE A 339 0.02 6.73 8.38
C PHE A 339 -1.10 7.66 7.87
N VAL A 340 -1.23 7.78 6.54
CA VAL A 340 -2.32 8.55 5.92
C VAL A 340 -3.67 7.92 6.26
N ARG A 341 -4.62 8.74 6.73
CA ARG A 341 -5.93 8.29 7.23
C ARG A 341 -7.09 9.04 6.61
N SER A 342 -6.86 10.25 6.09
CA SER A 342 -7.90 11.15 5.59
C SER A 342 -7.42 12.01 4.41
N PRO A 343 -8.32 12.47 3.53
CA PRO A 343 -7.98 13.42 2.46
C PRO A 343 -7.26 14.67 2.95
N SER A 344 -7.65 15.20 4.12
CA SER A 344 -7.00 16.37 4.73
C SER A 344 -5.52 16.14 5.07
N ASP A 345 -5.09 14.90 5.31
CA ASP A 345 -3.67 14.58 5.50
C ASP A 345 -2.87 14.80 4.21
N VAL A 346 -3.45 14.42 3.08
CA VAL A 346 -2.85 14.59 1.75
C VAL A 346 -2.84 16.07 1.36
N GLU A 347 -3.95 16.78 1.58
CA GLU A 347 -4.06 18.22 1.32
C GLU A 347 -3.02 19.01 2.14
N ARG A 348 -2.81 18.62 3.41
CA ARG A 348 -1.78 19.24 4.25
C ARG A 348 -0.39 19.02 3.67
N LEU A 349 -0.04 17.79 3.27
CA LEU A 349 1.25 17.54 2.62
C LEU A 349 1.41 18.35 1.33
N GLN A 350 0.38 18.40 0.48
CA GLN A 350 0.40 19.18 -0.76
C GLN A 350 0.63 20.68 -0.50
N ALA A 351 -0.02 21.23 0.53
CA ALA A 351 0.18 22.62 0.94
C ALA A 351 1.60 22.88 1.44
N GLU A 352 2.16 21.99 2.27
CA GLU A 352 3.53 22.11 2.78
C GLU A 352 4.58 21.99 1.66
N LEU A 353 4.35 21.13 0.67
CA LEU A 353 5.20 21.02 -0.53
C LEU A 353 5.10 22.27 -1.41
N ALA A 354 3.90 22.79 -1.64
CA ALA A 354 3.68 24.02 -2.41
C ALA A 354 4.36 25.23 -1.75
N ALA A 355 4.26 25.36 -0.42
CA ALA A 355 4.93 26.41 0.35
C ALA A 355 6.46 26.35 0.27
N ARG A 356 7.02 25.20 -0.12
CA ARG A 356 8.47 24.97 -0.31
C ARG A 356 8.86 24.91 -1.79
N GLU A 357 7.98 25.32 -2.71
CA GLU A 357 8.19 25.25 -4.17
C GLU A 357 8.49 23.82 -4.69
N ALA A 358 8.03 22.81 -3.95
CA ALA A 358 8.33 21.40 -4.15
C ALA A 358 7.13 20.58 -4.64
N ALA A 359 6.11 21.25 -5.22
CA ALA A 359 4.91 20.59 -5.75
C ALA A 359 5.18 19.61 -6.91
N HIS A 360 6.38 19.67 -7.51
CA HIS A 360 6.84 18.77 -8.55
C HIS A 360 7.27 17.38 -8.02
N LEU A 361 7.54 17.25 -6.71
CA LEU A 361 7.91 15.97 -6.09
C LEU A 361 6.79 14.95 -6.22
N GLY A 362 7.16 13.68 -6.39
CA GLY A 362 6.20 12.59 -6.34
C GLY A 362 5.66 12.37 -4.92
N ILE A 363 4.34 12.23 -4.79
CA ILE A 363 3.69 11.85 -3.53
C ILE A 363 3.39 10.35 -3.55
N VAL A 364 3.91 9.61 -2.58
CA VAL A 364 3.61 8.20 -2.39
C VAL A 364 2.75 8.03 -1.14
N LEU A 365 1.49 7.65 -1.30
CA LEU A 365 0.59 7.36 -0.18
C LEU A 365 0.92 5.99 0.41
N LYS A 366 1.17 5.91 1.72
CA LYS A 366 1.37 4.62 2.40
C LYS A 366 0.08 4.15 3.04
N ILE A 367 -0.53 3.13 2.43
CA ILE A 367 -1.75 2.55 2.99
C ILE A 367 -1.37 1.48 4.00
N GLU A 368 -1.53 1.84 5.27
CA GLU A 368 -1.07 1.02 6.40
C GLU A 368 -2.02 0.98 7.60
N THR A 369 -3.13 1.71 7.55
CA THR A 369 -4.11 1.80 8.65
C THR A 369 -5.50 1.44 8.16
N THR A 370 -6.36 0.96 9.07
CA THR A 370 -7.77 0.66 8.76
C THR A 370 -8.51 1.86 8.16
N PRO A 371 -8.41 3.08 8.74
CA PRO A 371 -9.03 4.27 8.16
C PRO A 371 -8.46 4.65 6.80
N GLY A 372 -7.14 4.49 6.60
CA GLY A 372 -6.48 4.77 5.32
C GLY A 372 -7.03 3.91 4.18
N PHE A 373 -7.20 2.61 4.42
CA PHE A 373 -7.80 1.71 3.43
C PHE A 373 -9.28 1.99 3.17
N ALA A 374 -10.09 2.16 4.23
CA ALA A 374 -11.52 2.43 4.10
C ALA A 374 -11.82 3.69 3.28
N ARG A 375 -10.89 4.65 3.28
CA ARG A 375 -11.00 5.93 2.55
C ARG A 375 -10.11 5.99 1.30
N PHE A 376 -9.49 4.87 0.91
CA PHE A 376 -8.44 4.85 -0.10
C PHE A 376 -8.84 5.51 -1.43
N PRO A 377 -10.03 5.26 -2.03
CA PRO A 377 -10.43 5.97 -3.26
C PRO A 377 -10.42 7.49 -3.11
N ARG A 378 -10.84 8.02 -1.94
CA ARG A 378 -10.83 9.47 -1.67
C ARG A 378 -9.42 10.01 -1.45
N LEU A 379 -8.56 9.25 -0.77
CA LEU A 379 -7.14 9.59 -0.63
C LEU A 379 -6.46 9.69 -1.99
N LEU A 380 -6.70 8.70 -2.84
CA LEU A 380 -6.12 8.60 -4.17
C LEU A 380 -6.54 9.78 -5.07
N LEU A 381 -7.84 10.09 -5.11
CA LEU A 381 -8.36 11.27 -5.83
C LEU A 381 -7.72 12.58 -5.35
N THR A 382 -7.51 12.71 -4.04
CA THR A 382 -6.88 13.91 -3.45
C THR A 382 -5.40 13.98 -3.82
N ALA A 383 -4.68 12.87 -3.76
CA ALA A 383 -3.28 12.81 -4.18
C ALA A 383 -3.11 13.12 -5.67
N MET A 384 -4.03 12.65 -6.53
CA MET A 384 -4.04 12.89 -7.98
C MET A 384 -4.24 14.37 -8.38
N ARG A 385 -4.46 15.27 -7.42
CA ARG A 385 -4.31 16.72 -7.64
C ARG A 385 -2.84 17.11 -7.87
N SER A 386 -1.89 16.31 -7.39
CA SER A 386 -0.46 16.42 -7.69
C SER A 386 -0.10 15.73 -9.00
N GLU A 387 0.96 16.20 -9.65
CA GLU A 387 1.40 15.70 -10.95
C GLU A 387 1.84 14.23 -10.90
N ASN A 388 2.63 13.88 -9.88
CA ASN A 388 3.26 12.57 -9.75
C ASN A 388 2.77 11.88 -8.48
N VAL A 389 2.11 10.73 -8.62
CA VAL A 389 1.47 10.01 -7.51
C VAL A 389 1.80 8.53 -7.59
N GLY A 390 2.07 7.91 -6.44
CA GLY A 390 2.14 6.47 -6.28
C GLY A 390 1.48 6.02 -4.98
N VAL A 391 1.34 4.72 -4.82
CA VAL A 391 0.76 4.11 -3.62
C VAL A 391 1.66 2.98 -3.16
N MET A 392 2.03 3.01 -1.89
CA MET A 392 2.78 1.94 -1.24
C MET A 392 1.85 1.12 -0.35
N LEU A 393 1.79 -0.18 -0.62
CA LEU A 393 1.07 -1.15 0.18
C LEU A 393 1.98 -1.51 1.35
N ALA A 394 1.85 -0.79 2.47
CA ALA A 394 2.72 -0.93 3.64
C ALA A 394 2.21 -2.06 4.54
N ARG A 395 2.48 -3.30 4.10
CA ARG A 395 1.87 -4.54 4.64
C ARG A 395 2.24 -4.88 6.08
N GLY A 396 3.34 -4.35 6.61
CA GLY A 396 3.78 -4.61 7.98
C GLY A 396 2.80 -4.04 9.00
N ASP A 397 2.67 -2.71 9.04
CA ASP A 397 1.72 -2.01 9.92
C ASP A 397 0.27 -2.37 9.57
N MET A 398 -0.06 -2.54 8.28
CA MET A 398 -1.39 -2.98 7.84
C MET A 398 -1.80 -4.34 8.42
N ALA A 399 -0.87 -5.29 8.53
CA ALA A 399 -1.15 -6.61 9.10
C ALA A 399 -1.48 -6.53 10.60
N VAL A 400 -0.88 -5.58 11.32
CA VAL A 400 -1.17 -5.34 12.74
C VAL A 400 -2.53 -4.66 12.90
N GLU A 401 -2.82 -3.66 12.06
CA GLU A 401 -4.06 -2.87 12.12
C GLU A 401 -5.31 -3.66 11.66
N MET A 402 -5.22 -4.39 10.55
CA MET A 402 -6.38 -5.07 9.96
C MET A 402 -6.46 -6.57 10.29
N GLY A 403 -5.39 -7.12 10.86
CA GLY A 403 -5.21 -8.54 11.08
C GLY A 403 -4.80 -9.31 9.82
N PHE A 404 -4.11 -10.43 10.04
CA PHE A 404 -3.57 -11.28 8.96
C PHE A 404 -4.64 -11.86 8.02
N MET A 405 -5.87 -12.08 8.52
CA MET A 405 -6.95 -12.72 7.74
C MET A 405 -7.36 -11.88 6.53
N ARG A 406 -7.32 -10.54 6.65
CA ARG A 406 -7.74 -9.62 5.58
C ARG A 406 -6.59 -9.10 4.75
N LEU A 407 -5.34 -9.35 5.16
CA LEU A 407 -4.16 -8.78 4.50
C LEU A 407 -4.09 -9.15 3.00
N ALA A 408 -4.36 -10.42 2.68
CA ALA A 408 -4.33 -10.90 1.29
C ALA A 408 -5.44 -10.27 0.43
N GLU A 409 -6.64 -10.09 0.99
CA GLU A 409 -7.78 -9.43 0.33
C GLU A 409 -7.48 -7.95 0.08
N VAL A 410 -7.08 -7.23 1.13
CA VAL A 410 -6.82 -5.79 1.08
C VAL A 410 -5.71 -5.45 0.08
N GLN A 411 -4.66 -6.28 0.02
CA GLN A 411 -3.59 -6.11 -0.95
C GLN A 411 -4.10 -6.18 -2.40
N GLU A 412 -5.00 -7.11 -2.71
CA GLU A 412 -5.59 -7.24 -4.04
C GLU A 412 -6.46 -6.03 -4.39
N GLU A 413 -7.30 -5.59 -3.45
CA GLU A 413 -8.17 -4.42 -3.65
C GLU A 413 -7.36 -3.15 -3.90
N LEU A 414 -6.26 -2.95 -3.17
CA LEU A 414 -5.34 -1.84 -3.38
C LEU A 414 -4.71 -1.88 -4.78
N LEU A 415 -4.26 -3.05 -5.24
CA LEU A 415 -3.69 -3.20 -6.58
C LEU A 415 -4.71 -2.90 -7.68
N TRP A 416 -5.94 -3.40 -7.53
CA TRP A 416 -7.00 -3.16 -8.52
C TRP A 416 -7.36 -1.68 -8.63
N LEU A 417 -7.50 -1.00 -7.50
CA LEU A 417 -7.83 0.43 -7.45
C LEU A 417 -6.68 1.29 -7.97
N CYS A 418 -5.41 0.93 -7.70
CA CYS A 418 -4.25 1.58 -8.29
C CYS A 418 -4.23 1.41 -9.82
N GLU A 419 -4.44 0.18 -10.31
CA GLU A 419 -4.48 -0.10 -11.75
C GLU A 419 -5.66 0.61 -12.43
N ALA A 420 -6.82 0.71 -11.77
CA ALA A 420 -7.97 1.44 -12.29
C ALA A 420 -7.74 2.96 -12.33
N ALA A 421 -7.02 3.51 -11.37
CA ALA A 421 -6.60 4.91 -11.37
C ALA A 421 -5.42 5.20 -12.29
N LEU A 422 -4.79 4.16 -12.88
CA LEU A 422 -3.51 4.25 -13.59
C LEU A 422 -2.39 4.83 -12.70
N VAL A 423 -2.42 4.55 -11.39
CA VAL A 423 -1.43 5.01 -10.42
C VAL A 423 -0.48 3.86 -10.08
N PRO A 424 0.85 4.06 -10.15
CA PRO A 424 1.84 3.04 -9.79
C PRO A 424 1.70 2.53 -8.35
N ALA A 425 1.68 1.21 -8.20
CA ALA A 425 1.70 0.54 -6.90
C ALA A 425 3.12 0.08 -6.52
N ILE A 426 3.45 0.19 -5.24
CA ILE A 426 4.68 -0.31 -4.63
C ILE A 426 4.31 -1.42 -3.63
N TRP A 427 4.73 -2.64 -3.95
CA TRP A 427 4.60 -3.82 -3.11
C TRP A 427 5.65 -3.79 -2.02
N ALA A 428 5.25 -3.45 -0.79
CA ALA A 428 6.19 -3.14 0.27
C ALA A 428 6.07 -4.01 1.52
N THR A 429 7.19 -4.03 2.24
CA THR A 429 7.38 -4.66 3.55
C THR A 429 7.48 -6.18 3.51
N GLN A 430 8.49 -6.73 4.19
CA GLN A 430 8.73 -8.16 4.40
C GLN A 430 8.93 -9.03 3.13
N VAL A 431 9.15 -8.44 1.97
CA VAL A 431 9.58 -9.18 0.78
C VAL A 431 11.00 -9.68 1.00
N LEU A 432 11.20 -11.01 0.98
CA LEU A 432 12.49 -11.66 1.19
C LEU A 432 13.20 -11.23 2.50
N GLU A 433 12.41 -11.00 3.56
CA GLU A 433 12.91 -10.50 4.85
C GLU A 433 13.97 -11.42 5.47
N SER A 434 13.73 -12.74 5.45
CA SER A 434 14.64 -13.75 5.98
C SER A 434 15.90 -13.83 5.14
N LEU A 435 15.80 -13.83 3.80
CA LEU A 435 16.98 -13.76 2.94
C LEU A 435 17.84 -12.54 3.26
N ASN A 436 17.21 -11.38 3.43
CA ASN A 436 17.91 -10.14 3.72
C ASN A 436 18.63 -10.17 5.09
N LYS A 437 18.05 -10.84 6.09
CA LYS A 437 18.58 -10.94 7.46
C LYS A 437 19.56 -12.10 7.67
N THR A 438 19.25 -13.28 7.16
CA THR A 438 19.93 -14.54 7.47
C THR A 438 20.61 -15.19 6.25
N GLY A 439 20.43 -14.62 5.05
CA GLY A 439 20.97 -15.17 3.81
C GLY A 439 20.15 -16.30 3.20
N VAL A 440 19.03 -16.69 3.81
CA VAL A 440 18.19 -17.81 3.33
C VAL A 440 16.72 -17.39 3.26
N PRO A 441 16.06 -17.46 2.09
CA PRO A 441 14.63 -17.15 1.97
C PRO A 441 13.77 -18.30 2.48
N THR A 442 12.58 -17.98 2.96
CA THR A 442 11.53 -18.99 3.15
C THR A 442 10.77 -19.25 1.84
N ARG A 443 10.11 -20.41 1.73
CA ARG A 443 9.24 -20.72 0.58
C ARG A 443 8.16 -19.65 0.36
N GLY A 444 7.55 -19.18 1.44
CA GLY A 444 6.52 -18.14 1.39
C GLY A 444 7.06 -16.81 0.85
N GLU A 445 8.28 -16.43 1.22
CA GLU A 445 8.92 -15.20 0.72
C GLU A 445 9.27 -15.27 -0.77
N VAL A 446 9.64 -16.44 -1.29
CA VAL A 446 9.88 -16.62 -2.73
C VAL A 446 8.58 -16.46 -3.51
N THR A 447 7.48 -17.03 -3.02
CA THR A 447 6.15 -16.82 -3.62
C THR A 447 5.73 -15.35 -3.53
N ASP A 448 5.97 -14.69 -2.40
CA ASP A 448 5.68 -13.26 -2.22
C ASP A 448 6.46 -12.38 -3.21
N ALA A 449 7.76 -12.66 -3.38
CA ALA A 449 8.62 -11.99 -4.36
C ALA A 449 8.10 -12.19 -5.80
N ALA A 450 7.65 -13.40 -6.16
CA ALA A 450 7.05 -13.64 -7.46
C ALA A 450 5.74 -12.86 -7.66
N MET A 451 4.89 -12.79 -6.62
CA MET A 451 3.63 -12.05 -6.65
C MET A 451 3.82 -10.53 -6.73
N SER A 452 4.95 -10.02 -6.25
CA SER A 452 5.30 -8.60 -6.36
C SER A 452 5.42 -8.11 -7.82
N SER A 453 5.58 -9.02 -8.80
CA SER A 453 5.54 -8.71 -10.24
C SER A 453 4.22 -8.07 -10.71
N ARG A 454 3.18 -8.12 -9.86
CA ARG A 454 1.88 -7.48 -10.10
C ARG A 454 1.88 -5.98 -9.81
N ALA A 455 2.90 -5.47 -9.14
CA ALA A 455 3.07 -4.05 -8.85
C ALA A 455 4.13 -3.43 -9.78
N GLU A 456 4.09 -2.10 -9.92
CA GLU A 456 5.09 -1.33 -10.66
C GLU A 456 6.46 -1.34 -9.97
N CYS A 457 6.47 -1.56 -8.65
CA CYS A 457 7.68 -1.65 -7.86
C CYS A 457 7.55 -2.65 -6.70
N VAL A 458 8.65 -3.32 -6.37
CA VAL A 458 8.83 -4.10 -5.14
C VAL A 458 9.82 -3.39 -4.22
N MET A 459 9.52 -3.31 -2.93
CA MET A 459 10.39 -2.70 -1.93
C MET A 459 11.05 -3.76 -1.04
N LEU A 460 12.38 -3.69 -0.96
CA LEU A 460 13.19 -4.44 -0.01
C LEU A 460 13.53 -3.56 1.21
N ASN A 461 13.41 -4.15 2.40
CA ASN A 461 13.87 -3.54 3.64
C ASN A 461 15.41 -3.51 3.71
N GLN A 462 15.94 -2.77 4.67
CA GLN A 462 17.38 -2.79 4.96
C GLN A 462 17.78 -4.14 5.59
N GLY A 463 18.94 -4.69 5.20
CA GLY A 463 19.49 -5.91 5.79
C GLY A 463 20.92 -6.20 5.34
N GLU A 464 21.59 -7.12 6.04
CA GLU A 464 23.01 -7.44 5.82
C GLU A 464 23.28 -8.08 4.45
N ASN A 465 22.28 -8.77 3.89
CA ASN A 465 22.40 -9.50 2.62
C ASN A 465 21.72 -8.77 1.45
N ILE A 466 21.59 -7.45 1.53
CA ILE A 466 20.76 -6.68 0.60
C ILE A 466 21.20 -6.80 -0.87
N VAL A 467 22.50 -6.84 -1.15
CA VAL A 467 23.03 -7.02 -2.52
C VAL A 467 22.58 -8.37 -3.12
N ALA A 468 22.70 -9.45 -2.35
CA ALA A 468 22.25 -10.78 -2.78
C ALA A 468 20.72 -10.84 -2.93
N THR A 469 20.00 -10.16 -2.03
CA THR A 469 18.53 -10.08 -2.07
C THR A 469 18.03 -9.34 -3.31
N VAL A 470 18.69 -8.24 -3.72
CA VAL A 470 18.39 -7.54 -4.97
C VAL A 470 18.62 -8.45 -6.18
N ALA A 471 19.75 -9.15 -6.25
CA ALA A 471 20.01 -10.08 -7.34
C ALA A 471 18.95 -11.20 -7.41
N PHE A 472 18.56 -11.74 -6.26
CA PHE A 472 17.54 -12.78 -6.17
C PHE A 472 16.17 -12.29 -6.66
N VAL A 473 15.69 -11.13 -6.16
CA VAL A 473 14.38 -10.62 -6.58
C VAL A 473 14.36 -10.26 -8.06
N VAL A 474 15.46 -9.72 -8.61
CA VAL A 474 15.56 -9.42 -10.03
C VAL A 474 15.48 -10.68 -10.89
N ASP A 475 16.14 -11.78 -10.50
CA ASP A 475 16.02 -13.05 -11.22
C ASP A 475 14.58 -13.60 -11.18
N VAL A 476 13.94 -13.57 -10.01
CA VAL A 476 12.53 -13.96 -9.87
C VAL A 476 11.63 -13.12 -10.78
N LEU A 477 11.77 -11.80 -10.76
CA LEU A 477 10.97 -10.89 -11.59
C LEU A 477 11.18 -11.13 -13.08
N ARG A 478 12.43 -11.38 -13.52
CA ARG A 478 12.73 -11.69 -14.94
C ARG A 478 12.09 -12.98 -15.39
N ARG A 479 12.12 -14.03 -14.55
CA ARG A 479 11.46 -15.30 -14.86
C ARG A 479 9.94 -15.13 -14.92
N MET A 480 9.37 -14.43 -13.95
CA MET A 480 7.91 -14.23 -13.89
C MET A 480 7.37 -13.33 -15.00
N HIS A 481 8.18 -12.40 -15.53
CA HIS A 481 7.78 -11.49 -16.59
C HIS A 481 7.24 -12.21 -17.85
N GLU A 482 7.78 -13.38 -18.19
CA GLU A 482 7.30 -14.16 -19.34
C GLU A 482 6.04 -15.00 -19.04
N HIS A 483 5.73 -15.18 -17.76
CA HIS A 483 4.62 -16.01 -17.28
C HIS A 483 3.41 -15.19 -16.85
N GLN A 484 3.61 -13.92 -16.52
CA GLN A 484 2.60 -13.11 -15.86
C GLN A 484 2.75 -11.64 -16.23
N ASP A 485 1.63 -11.03 -16.60
CA ASP A 485 1.46 -9.60 -16.74
C ASP A 485 0.36 -9.16 -15.80
N LYS A 486 0.71 -8.47 -14.70
CA LYS A 486 -0.23 -8.16 -13.62
C LYS A 486 -0.94 -9.44 -13.16
N LYS A 487 -2.27 -9.50 -13.23
CA LYS A 487 -3.05 -10.71 -12.89
C LYS A 487 -3.31 -11.65 -14.07
N ARG A 488 -2.77 -11.36 -15.24
CA ARG A 488 -2.95 -12.17 -16.45
C ARG A 488 -1.81 -13.18 -16.55
N ALA A 489 -2.15 -14.45 -16.57
CA ALA A 489 -1.24 -15.50 -17.00
C ALA A 489 -0.92 -15.34 -18.49
N LEU A 490 0.37 -15.40 -18.82
CA LEU A 490 0.90 -15.48 -20.17
C LEU A 490 1.39 -16.91 -20.41
N MET A 491 0.87 -17.52 -21.47
CA MET A 491 1.14 -18.92 -21.79
C MET A 491 2.34 -19.02 -22.72
N ARG A 492 3.54 -18.70 -22.22
CA ARG A 492 4.77 -19.00 -22.96
C ARG A 492 4.86 -20.52 -23.20
N SER A 493 5.54 -20.94 -24.27
CA SER A 493 5.71 -22.36 -24.59
C SER A 493 6.19 -23.14 -23.37
N LEU A 494 5.43 -24.18 -22.98
CA LEU A 494 5.82 -25.06 -21.88
C LEU A 494 6.85 -26.07 -22.39
N GLY A 495 8.11 -25.97 -21.94
CA GLY A 495 9.15 -26.93 -22.35
C GLY A 495 8.78 -28.38 -22.02
N VAL A 496 8.12 -28.60 -20.88
CA VAL A 496 7.65 -29.91 -20.41
C VAL A 496 6.47 -30.47 -21.22
N SER A 497 5.87 -29.71 -22.15
CA SER A 497 4.82 -30.24 -23.02
C SER A 497 5.38 -31.06 -24.20
N ARG A 498 6.71 -31.10 -24.36
CA ARG A 498 7.38 -31.98 -25.32
C ARG A 498 7.56 -33.34 -24.64
N LEU A 499 6.95 -34.37 -25.20
CA LEU A 499 6.95 -35.73 -24.65
C LEU A 499 8.04 -36.63 -25.25
N ASP A 500 8.90 -36.05 -26.10
CA ASP A 500 9.91 -36.74 -26.90
C ASP A 500 11.24 -36.93 -26.16
#